data_AF-A0A367FPB3-F1
#
_entry.id   AF-A0A367FPB3-F1
#
_cell.length_a   1.000
_cell.length_b   1.000
_cell.length_c   1.000
_cell.angle_alpha   90.00
_cell.angle_beta   90.00
_cell.angle_gamma   90.00
#
_symmetry.space_group_name_H-M   'P 1'
#
loop_
_entity.id
_entity.type
_entity.pdbx_description
1 polymer ?
#
loop_
_entity_poly.entity_id
_entity_poly.type
_entity_poly.pdbx_seq_one_letter_code
_entity_poly.pdbx_strand_id
1 'polypeptide(L)'
;MSRPEGRHRVGARPALHVTPRSWDQAERATAARLDQVEPGWCVFYGIGLRKFVAIPLWRAPAHLRVEAATVEDLREQMREAELGAMASIGRDRAWVA
;
A
#
# COMPACT_ATOMS: atom_id res chain seq x y z
N MET A 1 -50.02 0.37 -3.51
CA MET A 1 -49.42 0.75 -4.79
C MET A 1 -48.08 0.03 -4.93
N SER A 2 -48.02 -1.09 -5.65
CA SER A 2 -46.76 -1.83 -5.88
C SER A 2 -46.02 -1.24 -7.07
N ARG A 3 -44.72 -0.99 -6.89
CA ARG A 3 -43.83 -0.44 -7.94
C ARG A 3 -43.62 -1.53 -9.00
N PRO A 4 -43.78 -1.25 -10.31
CA PRO A 4 -43.60 -2.27 -11.34
C PRO A 4 -42.15 -2.76 -11.35
N GLU A 5 -41.97 -4.08 -11.49
CA GLU A 5 -40.66 -4.70 -11.60
C GLU A 5 -39.90 -4.15 -12.82
N GLY A 6 -38.64 -3.77 -12.59
CA GLY A 6 -37.79 -3.21 -13.64
C GLY A 6 -37.54 -4.23 -14.75
N ARG A 7 -37.74 -3.80 -16.01
CA ARG A 7 -37.56 -4.58 -17.25
C ARG A 7 -36.14 -5.12 -17.48
N HIS A 8 -35.19 -4.83 -16.59
CA HIS A 8 -33.79 -5.20 -16.71
C HIS A 8 -33.46 -6.65 -16.36
N ARG A 9 -34.43 -7.45 -15.89
CA ARG A 9 -34.18 -8.83 -15.44
C ARG A 9 -34.98 -9.91 -16.18
N VAL A 10 -35.89 -9.55 -17.08
CA VAL A 10 -36.67 -10.55 -17.83
C VAL A 10 -35.81 -11.11 -18.95
N GLY A 11 -35.34 -12.34 -18.80
CA GLY A 11 -34.51 -13.05 -19.79
C GLY A 11 -33.00 -12.87 -19.63
N ALA A 12 -32.52 -12.29 -18.54
CA ALA A 12 -31.09 -12.20 -18.27
C ALA A 12 -30.52 -13.62 -18.07
N ARG A 13 -29.62 -14.02 -18.99
CA ARG A 13 -28.83 -15.26 -18.87
C ARG A 13 -28.15 -15.27 -17.49
N PRO A 14 -28.05 -16.43 -16.80
CA PRO A 14 -27.34 -16.49 -15.53
C PRO A 14 -25.99 -15.80 -15.68
N ALA A 15 -25.67 -14.88 -14.76
CA ALA A 15 -24.40 -14.19 -14.79
C ALA A 15 -23.30 -15.25 -14.85
N LEU A 16 -22.47 -15.19 -15.90
CA LEU A 16 -21.32 -16.08 -16.01
C LEU A 16 -20.42 -15.82 -14.81
N HIS A 17 -20.19 -16.84 -14.00
CA HIS A 17 -19.26 -16.75 -12.90
C HIS A 17 -17.84 -16.65 -13.48
N VAL A 18 -17.27 -15.44 -13.48
CA VAL A 18 -15.88 -15.22 -13.87
C VAL A 18 -15.02 -15.31 -12.62
N THR A 19 -14.08 -16.25 -12.59
CA THR A 19 -13.11 -16.35 -11.50
C THR A 19 -12.17 -15.14 -11.54
N PRO A 20 -11.96 -14.41 -10.43
CA PRO A 20 -11.01 -13.32 -10.38
C PRO A 20 -9.60 -13.81 -10.71
N ARG A 21 -8.89 -13.10 -11.60
CA ARG A 21 -7.49 -13.39 -11.90
C ARG A 21 -6.60 -12.77 -10.83
N SER A 22 -5.75 -13.58 -10.20
CA SER A 22 -4.74 -13.10 -9.25
C SER A 22 -3.49 -12.62 -10.00
N TRP A 23 -3.45 -11.33 -10.31
CA TRP A 23 -2.25 -10.69 -10.87
C TRP A 23 -1.14 -10.59 -9.82
N ASP A 24 0.11 -10.71 -10.28
CA ASP A 24 1.34 -10.41 -9.55
C ASP A 24 1.37 -11.03 -8.13
N GLN A 25 1.00 -12.32 -8.07
CA GLN A 25 0.81 -13.04 -6.79
C GLN A 25 2.12 -13.18 -6.01
N ALA A 26 3.25 -13.37 -6.70
CA ALA A 26 4.56 -13.50 -6.09
C ALA A 26 5.01 -12.18 -5.45
N GLU A 27 4.77 -11.07 -6.13
CA GLU A 27 5.09 -9.71 -5.69
C GLU A 27 4.22 -9.32 -4.49
N ARG A 28 2.93 -9.65 -4.52
CA ARG A 28 2.02 -9.45 -3.39
C ARG A 28 2.41 -10.29 -2.18
N ALA A 29 2.79 -11.55 -2.37
CA ALA A 29 3.26 -12.41 -1.29
C ALA A 29 4.57 -11.88 -0.68
N THR A 30 5.47 -11.38 -1.52
CA THR A 30 6.73 -10.76 -1.10
C THR A 30 6.48 -9.48 -0.29
N ALA A 31 5.59 -8.60 -0.77
CA ALA A 31 5.21 -7.39 -0.05
C ALA A 31 4.56 -7.71 1.31
N ALA A 32 3.67 -8.72 1.38
CA ALA A 32 3.06 -9.14 2.63
C ALA A 32 4.07 -9.73 3.62
N ARG A 33 5.09 -10.44 3.14
CA ARG A 33 6.20 -10.88 3.99
C ARG A 33 7.02 -9.69 4.50
N LEU A 34 7.27 -8.70 3.66
CA LEU A 34 8.04 -7.51 4.02
C LEU A 34 7.30 -6.68 5.08
N ASP A 35 5.99 -6.51 4.94
CA ASP A 35 5.10 -5.86 5.92
C ASP A 35 5.20 -6.50 7.31
N GLN A 36 5.28 -7.83 7.38
CA GLN A 36 5.43 -8.56 8.65
C GLN A 36 6.82 -8.41 9.28
N VAL A 37 7.86 -8.18 8.46
CA VAL A 37 9.25 -8.10 8.92
C VAL A 37 9.65 -6.68 9.34
N GLU A 38 8.98 -5.66 8.80
CA GLU A 38 9.33 -4.25 8.99
C GLU A 38 8.24 -3.55 9.83
N PRO A 39 8.22 -3.70 11.17
CA PRO A 39 7.09 -3.32 12.03
C PRO A 39 6.83 -1.81 12.10
N GLY A 40 7.77 -0.98 11.66
CA GLY A 40 7.60 0.47 11.57
C GLY A 40 6.87 0.92 10.30
N TRP A 41 6.62 0.02 9.36
CA TRP A 41 6.12 0.33 8.03
C TRP A 41 4.89 -0.48 7.69
N CYS A 42 3.99 0.13 6.92
CA CYS A 42 2.93 -0.56 6.19
C CYS A 42 3.41 -0.74 4.75
N VAL A 43 3.56 -1.98 4.31
CA VAL A 43 4.13 -2.35 3.01
C VAL A 43 3.10 -3.10 2.18
N PHE A 44 2.92 -2.68 0.92
CA PHE A 44 2.05 -3.37 -0.02
C PHE A 44 2.55 -3.27 -1.46
N TYR A 45 2.06 -4.17 -2.31
CA TYR A 45 2.33 -4.12 -3.75
C TYR A 45 1.17 -3.44 -4.49
N GLY A 46 1.45 -2.33 -5.17
CA GLY A 46 0.47 -1.60 -5.97
C GLY A 46 0.34 -2.18 -7.38
N ILE A 47 -0.67 -3.01 -7.63
CA ILE A 47 -0.88 -3.70 -8.93
C ILE A 47 -0.92 -2.70 -10.11
N GLY A 48 -1.60 -1.56 -9.96
CA GLY A 48 -1.69 -0.54 -11.02
C GLY A 48 -0.37 0.18 -11.30
N LEU A 49 0.52 0.27 -10.32
CA LEU A 49 1.82 0.91 -10.43
C LEU A 49 2.94 -0.09 -10.72
N ARG A 50 2.69 -1.38 -10.50
CA ARG A 50 3.68 -2.47 -10.49
C ARG A 50 4.92 -2.15 -9.65
N LYS A 51 4.69 -1.57 -8.48
CA LYS A 51 5.72 -1.15 -7.53
C LYS A 51 5.36 -1.59 -6.12
N PHE A 52 6.40 -1.86 -5.33
CA PHE A 52 6.29 -1.93 -3.89
C PHE A 52 6.14 -0.52 -3.33
N VAL A 53 5.29 -0.37 -2.33
CA VAL A 53 5.01 0.89 -1.65
C VAL A 53 5.13 0.65 -0.16
N ALA A 54 5.84 1.55 0.54
CA ALA A 54 5.90 1.55 1.98
C ALA A 54 5.50 2.92 2.55
N ILE A 55 4.71 2.89 3.61
CA ILE A 55 4.23 4.07 4.34
C ILE A 55 4.64 3.90 5.80
N PRO A 56 5.32 4.88 6.42
CA PRO A 56 5.73 4.77 7.80
C PRO A 56 4.51 4.84 8.72
N LEU A 57 4.51 4.04 9.78
CA LEU A 57 3.47 4.02 10.80
C LEU A 57 3.71 5.07 11.90
N TRP A 58 4.90 5.67 11.95
CA TRP A 58 5.20 6.79 12.84
C TRP A 58 4.74 8.13 12.23
N ARG A 59 4.69 9.15 13.09
CA ARG A 59 4.30 10.51 12.69
C ARG A 59 5.45 11.19 11.93
N ALA A 60 5.48 10.99 10.62
CA ALA A 60 6.41 11.69 9.74
C ALA A 60 5.95 13.16 9.53
N PRO A 61 6.89 14.12 9.40
CA PRO A 61 6.57 15.56 9.28
C PRO A 61 5.89 15.96 7.96
N ALA A 62 5.83 15.07 6.97
CA ALA A 62 5.05 15.20 5.73
C ALA A 62 4.47 13.83 5.33
N HIS A 63 3.61 13.78 4.30
CA HIS A 63 3.07 12.54 3.71
C HIS A 63 4.18 11.68 3.09
N LEU A 64 5.02 11.07 3.93
CA LEU A 64 6.14 10.25 3.53
C LEU A 64 5.60 8.92 2.98
N ARG A 65 5.91 8.67 1.71
CA ARG A 65 5.61 7.44 1.00
C ARG A 65 6.82 7.13 0.14
N VAL A 66 7.36 5.93 0.30
CA VAL A 66 8.46 5.44 -0.54
C VAL A 66 7.93 4.36 -1.46
N GLU A 67 8.44 4.33 -2.69
CA GLU A 67 8.00 3.39 -3.70
C GLU A 67 9.13 2.98 -4.62
N ALA A 68 9.19 1.69 -4.95
CA ALA A 68 10.27 1.09 -5.72
C ALA A 68 9.79 -0.09 -6.56
N ALA A 69 10.50 -0.38 -7.64
CA ALA A 69 10.23 -1.55 -8.47
C ALA A 69 10.73 -2.87 -7.84
N THR A 70 11.75 -2.78 -6.98
CA THR A 70 12.38 -3.92 -6.30
C THR A 70 12.25 -3.79 -4.78
N VAL A 71 12.46 -4.89 -4.06
CA VAL A 71 12.41 -4.90 -2.59
C VAL A 71 13.66 -4.27 -1.99
N GLU A 72 14.80 -4.47 -2.64
CA GLU A 72 16.11 -3.98 -2.23
C GLU A 72 16.11 -2.44 -2.26
N ASP A 73 15.67 -1.85 -3.37
CA ASP A 73 15.58 -0.40 -3.52
C ASP A 73 14.53 0.19 -2.57
N LEU A 74 13.45 -0.54 -2.28
CA LEU A 74 12.44 -0.09 -1.31
C LEU A 74 13.06 0.01 0.09
N ARG A 75 13.80 -1.03 0.50
CA ARG A 75 14.43 -1.10 1.81
C ARG A 75 15.49 -0.03 2.00
N GLU A 76 16.26 0.26 0.95
CA GLU A 76 17.24 1.35 1.03
C GLU A 76 16.54 2.69 1.27
N GLN A 77 15.52 3.00 0.48
CA GLN A 77 14.72 4.22 0.66
C GLN A 77 14.02 4.29 2.03
N MET A 78 13.54 3.16 2.55
CA MET A 78 12.97 3.08 3.91
C MET A 78 14.02 3.46 4.96
N ARG A 79 15.24 2.94 4.86
CA ARG A 79 16.33 3.29 5.79
C ARG A 79 16.74 4.76 5.68
N GLU A 80 16.87 5.28 4.46
CA GLU A 80 17.17 6.70 4.26
C GLU A 80 16.08 7.59 4.89
N ALA A 81 14.82 7.20 4.76
CA ALA A 81 13.70 7.91 5.34
C ALA A 81 13.69 7.85 6.89
N GLU A 82 14.04 6.71 7.48
CA GLU A 82 14.23 6.56 8.93
C GLU A 82 15.35 7.48 9.45
N LEU A 83 16.50 7.49 8.78
CA LEU A 83 17.62 8.38 9.12
C LEU A 83 17.22 9.86 9.02
N GLY A 84 16.49 10.22 7.96
CA GLY A 84 15.93 11.56 7.80
C GLY A 84 14.96 11.94 8.92
N ALA A 85 14.10 11.01 9.35
CA ALA A 85 13.18 11.21 10.46
C ALA A 85 13.92 11.44 11.79
N MET A 86 14.94 10.63 12.09
CA MET A 86 15.77 10.81 13.29
C MET A 86 16.48 12.17 13.29
N ALA A 87 17.01 12.61 12.14
CA ALA A 87 17.64 13.91 11.99
C ALA A 87 16.65 15.08 12.19
N SER A 88 15.39 14.92 11.78
CA SER A 88 14.35 15.94 12.01
C SER A 88 13.96 16.06 13.49
N ILE A 89 13.82 14.94 14.21
CA ILE A 89 13.51 14.93 15.65
C ILE A 89 14.60 15.67 16.46
N GLY A 90 15.87 15.51 16.07
CA GLY A 90 16.98 16.22 16.71
C GLY A 90 16.91 17.75 16.54
N ARG A 91 16.39 18.25 15.41
CA ARG A 91 16.19 19.68 15.16
C ARG A 91 15.00 20.26 15.93
N ASP A 92 13.89 19.52 16.01
CA ASP A 92 12.69 19.98 16.73
C ASP A 92 12.91 20.07 18.25
N ARG A 93 13.82 19.27 18.81
CA ARG A 93 14.19 19.32 20.25
C ARG A 93 15.20 20.40 20.61
N ALA A 94 15.85 21.03 19.63
CA ALA A 94 16.88 22.06 19.86
C ALA A 94 16.31 23.46 20.15
N TRP A 95 14.98 23.62 20.17
CA TRP A 95 14.28 24.90 20.37
C TRP A 95 13.61 25.05 21.75
N VAL A 96 13.92 24.19 22.72
CA VAL A 96 13.37 24.24 24.10
C VAL A 96 14.47 24.48 25.14
N ALA A 97 15.45 25.33 24.84
CA ALA A 97 16.50 25.74 25.77
C ALA A 97 16.59 27.27 25.85
#